data_AF-A0A9P8GB60-F1
#
_entry.id   AF-A0A9P8GB60-F1
#
_cell.length_a   1.000
_cell.length_b   1.000
_cell.length_c   1.000
_cell.angle_alpha   90.00
_cell.angle_beta   90.00
_cell.angle_gamma   90.00
#
_symmetry.space_group_name_H-M   'P 1'
#
loop_
_entity.id
_entity.type
_entity.pdbx_description
1 polymer ?
#
loop_
_entity_poly.entity_id
_entity_poly.type
_entity_poly.pdbx_seq_one_letter_code
_entity_poly.pdbx_strand_id
1 'polypeptide(L)'
;MWRLFSRSTPDASVAKSEPQRNLPASWYRSDALYELERRAIFQRSWIILTHSLRFAKAGDYMSFTVSNISFFLIQDREGNINGFHNVCRHRAYPVVQSQCGTASILSCRYHGWSYSAKGHLTKAPRFDTVEGFEKSDHGLLPIHVHVDKAGFVWVNLQAGEPDIKWDDKFKGIDESPRMKLFDFAKEFKFDHYWEMDVKANWKSLIDNYNECYHCATSHPLIAGVSDLTKYRVDPTDGYMEHNIFNKSQTDGQFRRNITFFYPTTSVTVTDNFFYIQRMLPITATTSKIEYEVFRHTNAADEEFKAINDFYVQVLNEDKELCETAQRNLSAGLFGPLHFQNDVRDMVMEHRKREEEQGGKEIWPAVPKLSSSAKQKEEEDFFSLTGRTALVTGGARGCGLAMAEGLAEAGANIAIFDMIEPEPAFAELATKYKIKTAFYKVDVTSPEDLSTAFAKFEQDFGGSLDICVPCAGVNKNVKLLDTTWEDFDRLINVNIKGAYFTMQHAAKMMVKNKTTKGSIILVASIAASRAVRGQYSSAYCATKGAVRAMCAPSAVELAEYGIRVNTISPGYIKTEMTAPFPHLIESWKSEVINNRIGMPDDIRGACIFLASDASSYMTGNDIAVDGGVLNW
;
A
#
# COMPACT_ATOMS: atom_id res chain seq x y z
N MET A 1 19.45 12.60 37.95
CA MET A 1 19.40 11.64 36.83
C MET A 1 18.00 11.50 36.20
N TRP A 2 16.90 11.83 36.90
CA TRP A 2 15.51 11.85 36.36
C TRP A 2 14.87 13.25 36.31
N ARG A 3 15.67 14.33 36.23
CA ARG A 3 15.15 15.72 36.26
C ARG A 3 14.90 16.35 34.88
N LEU A 4 15.25 15.66 33.80
CA LEU A 4 15.05 16.14 32.42
C LEU A 4 13.68 15.78 31.82
N PHE A 5 12.78 15.18 32.61
CA PHE A 5 11.49 14.64 32.15
C PHE A 5 10.25 15.12 32.92
N SER A 6 10.34 16.16 33.77
CA SER A 6 9.19 16.61 34.57
C SER A 6 8.71 18.01 34.18
N ARG A 7 7.39 18.13 33.92
CA ARG A 7 6.68 19.42 33.89
C ARG A 7 6.94 20.19 35.19
N SER A 8 7.36 21.44 35.07
CA SER A 8 7.58 22.34 36.20
C SER A 8 6.27 22.95 36.68
N THR A 9 5.54 22.24 37.53
CA THR A 9 4.62 22.82 38.53
C THR A 9 4.49 21.84 39.70
N PRO A 10 4.81 22.24 40.95
CA PRO A 10 4.57 21.41 42.11
C PRO A 10 3.10 21.57 42.52
N ASP A 11 2.22 20.76 41.95
CA ASP A 11 0.88 20.57 42.51
C ASP A 11 0.63 19.08 42.76
N ALA A 12 0.37 18.78 44.02
CA ALA A 12 0.41 17.43 44.56
C ALA A 12 -0.93 16.72 44.36
N SER A 13 -1.22 16.22 43.14
CA SER A 13 -2.25 15.17 42.94
C SER A 13 -2.27 14.52 41.54
N VAL A 14 -1.15 14.40 40.83
CA VAL A 14 -1.16 13.75 39.50
C VAL A 14 -0.80 12.27 39.62
N ALA A 15 -1.73 11.40 39.23
CA ALA A 15 -1.51 9.96 39.09
C ALA A 15 -0.23 9.69 38.27
N LYS A 16 0.59 8.73 38.70
CA LYS A 16 1.79 8.30 37.97
C LYS A 16 1.38 7.88 36.56
N SER A 17 1.74 8.68 35.55
CA SER A 17 1.57 8.31 34.14
C SER A 17 2.41 7.06 33.85
N GLU A 18 1.88 6.13 33.05
CA GLU A 18 2.66 4.97 32.57
C GLU A 18 3.97 5.42 31.91
N PRO A 19 5.07 4.66 32.05
CA PRO A 19 6.33 5.01 31.43
C PRO A 19 6.19 5.07 29.91
N GLN A 20 6.79 6.08 29.30
CA GLN A 20 6.78 6.27 27.86
C GLN A 20 7.36 5.04 27.15
N ARG A 21 6.57 4.43 26.26
CA ARG A 21 6.95 3.21 25.54
C ARG A 21 7.74 3.58 24.29
N ASN A 22 8.90 2.98 24.09
CA ASN A 22 9.73 3.23 22.91
C ASN A 22 9.07 2.68 21.65
N LEU A 23 9.35 3.28 20.49
CA LEU A 23 9.07 2.60 19.22
C LEU A 23 9.96 1.36 19.08
N PRO A 24 9.43 0.22 18.59
CA PRO A 24 10.25 -0.95 18.31
C PRO A 24 11.33 -0.64 17.28
N ALA A 25 12.54 -1.20 17.43
CA ALA A 25 13.63 -0.99 16.47
C ALA A 25 13.26 -1.41 15.02
N SER A 26 12.31 -2.36 14.87
CA SER A 26 11.77 -2.73 13.55
C SER A 26 11.09 -1.56 12.83
N TRP A 27 10.57 -0.57 13.55
CA TRP A 27 9.89 0.59 12.98
C TRP A 27 10.83 1.56 12.27
N TYR A 28 12.13 1.46 12.55
CA TYR A 28 13.15 2.28 11.92
C TYR A 28 13.78 1.60 10.69
N ARG A 29 13.29 0.42 10.28
CA ARG A 29 13.90 -0.37 9.19
C ARG A 29 12.93 -1.18 8.33
N SER A 30 11.63 -1.11 8.61
CA SER A 30 10.61 -1.87 7.88
C SER A 30 10.06 -1.05 6.71
N ASP A 31 10.19 -1.57 5.49
CA ASP A 31 9.63 -0.95 4.29
C ASP A 31 8.09 -0.88 4.35
N ALA A 32 7.44 -1.95 4.82
CA ALA A 32 5.99 -1.97 4.99
C ALA A 32 5.50 -0.91 5.99
N LEU A 33 6.24 -0.70 7.08
CA LEU A 33 5.90 0.36 8.01
C LEU A 33 6.20 1.74 7.42
N TYR A 34 7.32 1.90 6.71
CA TYR A 34 7.60 3.15 6.02
C TYR A 34 6.45 3.53 5.11
N GLU A 35 5.97 2.62 4.25
CA GLU A 35 4.81 2.86 3.39
C GLU A 35 3.55 3.26 4.17
N LEU A 36 3.31 2.68 5.35
CA LEU A 36 2.22 3.09 6.23
C LEU A 36 2.45 4.49 6.82
N GLU A 37 3.67 4.85 7.24
CA GLU A 37 4.02 6.19 7.71
C GLU A 37 3.82 7.25 6.62
N ARG A 38 4.14 6.93 5.36
CA ARG A 38 3.88 7.80 4.19
C ARG A 38 2.41 8.21 4.14
N ARG A 39 1.49 7.26 4.32
CA ARG A 39 0.04 7.48 4.25
C ARG A 39 -0.53 8.09 5.52
N ALA A 40 -0.06 7.64 6.68
CA ALA A 40 -0.60 8.01 7.99
C ALA A 40 -0.15 9.41 8.44
N ILE A 41 1.08 9.81 8.09
CA ILE A 41 1.71 11.03 8.63
C ILE A 41 1.91 12.04 7.50
N PHE A 42 2.81 11.76 6.55
CA PHE A 42 3.29 12.77 5.59
C PHE A 42 2.23 13.29 4.62
N GLN A 43 1.23 12.47 4.30
CA GLN A 43 0.14 12.86 3.43
C GLN A 43 -0.99 13.62 4.15
N ARG A 44 -0.99 13.68 5.49
CA ARG A 44 -2.08 14.23 6.30
C ARG A 44 -1.63 15.39 7.19
N SER A 45 -0.34 15.47 7.51
CA SER A 45 0.22 16.54 8.34
C SER A 45 0.49 17.80 7.55
N TRP A 46 0.41 18.94 8.24
CA TRP A 46 0.93 20.21 7.74
C TRP A 46 2.46 20.24 7.91
N ILE A 47 3.17 20.67 6.87
CA ILE A 47 4.64 20.71 6.85
C ILE A 47 5.08 22.10 6.40
N ILE A 48 5.91 22.78 7.20
CA ILE A 48 6.63 23.97 6.72
C ILE A 48 7.62 23.50 5.67
N LEU A 49 7.47 24.03 4.45
CA LEU A 49 8.46 23.82 3.42
C LEU A 49 9.37 25.03 3.33
N THR A 50 8.85 26.20 2.99
CA THR A 50 9.70 27.32 2.62
C THR A 50 9.20 28.63 3.23
N HIS A 51 9.74 29.75 2.81
CA HIS A 51 9.33 31.08 3.22
C HIS A 51 8.91 31.91 2.00
N SER A 52 7.93 32.79 2.20
CA SER A 52 7.39 33.72 1.19
C SER A 52 8.46 34.58 0.52
N LEU A 53 9.58 34.84 1.21
CA LEU A 53 10.77 35.53 0.67
C LEU A 53 11.40 34.83 -0.55
N ARG A 54 11.04 33.57 -0.83
CA ARG A 54 11.45 32.86 -2.06
C ARG A 54 10.62 33.24 -3.30
N PHE A 55 9.50 33.93 -3.12
CA PHE A 55 8.55 34.30 -4.16
C PHE A 55 8.54 35.82 -4.32
N ALA A 56 9.43 36.32 -5.20
CA ALA A 56 9.60 37.76 -5.39
C ALA A 56 8.60 38.34 -6.40
N LYS A 57 8.16 37.52 -7.36
CA LYS A 57 7.24 37.93 -8.42
C LYS A 57 6.35 36.78 -8.90
N ALA A 58 5.25 37.16 -9.52
CA ALA A 58 4.33 36.23 -10.17
C ALA A 58 5.05 35.28 -11.13
N GLY A 59 4.73 33.99 -11.01
CA GLY A 59 5.35 32.90 -11.76
C GLY A 59 6.58 32.30 -11.10
N ASP A 60 7.14 32.90 -10.05
CA ASP A 60 8.16 32.25 -9.25
C ASP A 60 7.60 30.97 -8.64
N TYR A 61 8.33 29.87 -8.81
CA TYR A 61 7.91 28.55 -8.37
C TYR A 61 9.05 27.78 -7.70
N MET A 62 8.66 26.82 -6.86
CA MET A 62 9.54 25.89 -6.19
C MET A 62 8.95 24.48 -6.21
N SER A 63 9.77 23.48 -6.53
CA SER A 63 9.40 22.06 -6.58
C SER A 63 9.98 21.31 -5.38
N PHE A 64 9.19 20.42 -4.82
CA PHE A 64 9.53 19.60 -3.66
C PHE A 64 9.18 18.14 -3.90
N THR A 65 9.86 17.26 -3.18
CA THR A 65 9.49 15.85 -3.07
C THR A 65 9.49 15.46 -1.60
N VAL A 66 8.32 15.17 -1.04
CA VAL A 66 8.18 14.71 0.35
C VAL A 66 7.59 13.32 0.31
N SER A 67 8.25 12.35 0.95
CA SER A 67 7.72 10.98 1.05
C SER A 67 7.39 10.37 -0.34
N ASN A 68 8.26 10.61 -1.31
CA ASN A 68 8.12 10.23 -2.72
C ASN A 68 6.88 10.80 -3.46
N ILE A 69 6.31 11.90 -2.96
CA ILE A 69 5.26 12.67 -3.65
C ILE A 69 5.86 13.97 -4.16
N SER A 70 5.85 14.16 -5.48
CA SER A 70 6.35 15.38 -6.12
C SER A 70 5.24 16.41 -6.32
N PHE A 71 5.50 17.63 -5.90
CA PHE A 71 4.59 18.76 -6.01
C PHE A 71 5.39 20.07 -6.12
N PHE A 72 4.71 21.16 -6.47
CA PHE A 72 5.33 22.47 -6.57
C PHE A 72 4.41 23.57 -6.09
N LEU A 73 5.02 24.66 -5.63
CA LEU A 73 4.37 25.89 -5.22
C LEU A 73 4.67 26.97 -6.27
N ILE A 74 3.72 27.85 -6.56
CA ILE A 74 3.86 28.94 -7.52
C ILE A 74 3.10 30.18 -7.07
N GLN A 75 3.71 31.37 -7.21
CA GLN A 75 3.04 32.63 -6.95
C GLN A 75 2.18 33.05 -8.15
N ASP A 76 0.92 33.38 -7.93
CA ASP A 76 0.04 33.94 -8.97
C ASP A 76 0.25 35.46 -9.14
N ARG A 77 -0.57 36.09 -10.01
CA ARG A 77 -0.45 37.53 -10.30
C ARG A 77 -1.01 38.40 -9.18
N GLU A 78 -1.87 37.83 -8.34
CA GLU A 78 -2.45 38.46 -7.16
C GLU A 78 -1.54 38.35 -5.93
N GLY A 79 -0.43 37.60 -6.04
CA GLY A 79 0.56 37.42 -4.99
C GLY A 79 0.32 36.19 -4.11
N ASN A 80 -0.74 35.40 -4.37
CA ASN A 80 -1.03 34.18 -3.61
C ASN A 80 -0.08 33.06 -4.03
N ILE A 81 0.35 32.26 -3.05
CA ILE A 81 1.14 31.05 -3.31
C ILE A 81 0.17 29.87 -3.43
N ASN A 82 0.10 29.27 -4.61
CA ASN A 82 -0.73 28.12 -4.92
C ASN A 82 0.14 26.86 -4.99
N GLY A 83 -0.42 25.70 -4.64
CA GLY A 83 0.30 24.42 -4.66
C GLY A 83 -0.40 23.37 -5.50
N PHE A 84 0.37 22.59 -6.27
CA PHE A 84 -0.15 21.50 -7.08
C PHE A 84 0.77 20.29 -7.08
N HIS A 85 0.21 19.09 -7.21
CA HIS A 85 1.00 17.92 -7.58
C HIS A 85 1.74 18.18 -8.89
N ASN A 86 3.00 17.77 -8.97
CA ASN A 86 3.86 18.00 -10.12
C ASN A 86 3.62 16.95 -11.20
N VAL A 87 2.37 16.82 -11.64
CA VAL A 87 1.89 15.74 -12.50
C VAL A 87 0.95 16.33 -13.54
N CYS A 88 1.35 16.27 -14.82
CA CYS A 88 0.49 16.67 -15.92
C CYS A 88 -0.71 15.74 -16.04
N ARG A 89 -1.91 16.30 -16.12
CA ARG A 89 -3.19 15.57 -16.21
C ARG A 89 -3.41 14.78 -17.49
N HIS A 90 -2.52 14.92 -18.48
CA HIS A 90 -2.58 14.12 -19.71
C HIS A 90 -1.96 12.73 -19.51
N ARG A 91 -0.66 12.66 -19.21
CA ARG A 91 0.11 11.40 -19.09
C ARG A 91 1.18 11.45 -18.00
N ALA A 92 0.86 12.09 -16.89
CA ALA A 92 1.64 12.13 -15.65
C ALA A 92 3.08 12.69 -15.72
N TYR A 93 3.48 13.31 -16.83
CA TYR A 93 4.81 13.94 -16.93
C TYR A 93 4.93 15.14 -15.97
N PRO A 94 6.10 15.40 -15.36
CA PRO A 94 6.30 16.56 -14.50
C PRO A 94 6.00 17.88 -15.20
N VAL A 95 5.26 18.77 -14.53
CA VAL A 95 4.90 20.09 -15.05
C VAL A 95 6.10 21.02 -14.97
N VAL A 96 6.82 20.98 -13.85
CA VAL A 96 8.11 21.68 -13.64
C VAL A 96 9.21 20.65 -13.39
N GLN A 97 10.43 20.94 -13.85
CA GLN A 97 11.57 20.02 -13.73
C GLN A 97 12.68 20.56 -12.83
N SER A 98 12.92 21.87 -12.87
CA SER A 98 13.90 22.51 -12.00
C SER A 98 13.34 22.67 -10.59
N GLN A 99 14.21 22.63 -9.58
CA GLN A 99 13.83 22.81 -8.18
C GLN A 99 13.21 24.18 -7.90
N CYS A 100 13.61 25.21 -8.63
CA CYS A 100 12.96 26.53 -8.62
C CYS A 100 13.14 27.23 -9.96
N GLY A 101 12.37 28.30 -10.18
CA GLY A 101 12.47 29.14 -11.37
C GLY A 101 11.31 30.13 -11.46
N THR A 102 11.20 30.82 -12.60
CA THR A 102 10.04 31.68 -12.92
C THR A 102 9.38 31.15 -14.19
N ALA A 103 8.06 30.94 -14.16
CA ALA A 103 7.27 30.51 -15.30
C ALA A 103 6.04 31.40 -15.47
N SER A 104 5.94 32.09 -16.62
CA SER A 104 4.73 32.84 -16.98
C SER A 104 3.59 31.93 -17.45
N ILE A 105 3.92 30.72 -17.94
CA ILE A 105 2.99 29.66 -18.36
C ILE A 105 3.60 28.32 -17.93
N LEU A 106 2.82 27.47 -17.27
CA LEU A 106 3.23 26.11 -16.91
C LEU A 106 2.96 25.15 -18.07
N SER A 107 3.91 25.00 -18.99
CA SER A 107 3.76 24.11 -20.15
C SER A 107 4.44 22.77 -19.93
N CYS A 108 3.65 21.69 -19.95
CA CYS A 108 4.15 20.32 -19.93
C CYS A 108 5.00 20.03 -21.17
N ARG A 109 6.26 19.63 -20.97
CA ARG A 109 7.21 19.35 -22.06
C ARG A 109 6.88 18.10 -22.89
N TYR A 110 6.00 17.24 -22.41
CA TYR A 110 5.68 16.01 -23.14
C TYR A 110 4.78 16.29 -24.36
N HIS A 111 3.65 16.98 -24.16
CA HIS A 111 2.66 17.19 -25.23
C HIS A 111 2.12 18.63 -25.31
N GLY A 112 2.73 19.58 -24.58
CA GLY A 112 2.38 21.00 -24.66
C GLY A 112 1.08 21.40 -23.96
N TRP A 113 0.53 20.55 -23.10
CA TRP A 113 -0.57 20.97 -22.21
C TRP A 113 -0.09 22.08 -21.29
N SER A 114 -0.82 23.20 -21.26
CA SER A 114 -0.40 24.41 -20.56
C SER A 114 -1.39 24.78 -19.47
N TYR A 115 -0.88 25.10 -18.28
CA TYR A 115 -1.66 25.45 -17.11
C TYR A 115 -1.36 26.88 -16.67
N SER A 116 -2.35 27.52 -16.06
CA SER A 116 -2.18 28.81 -15.36
C SER A 116 -1.52 28.62 -14.00
N ALA A 117 -1.05 29.71 -13.37
CA ALA A 117 -0.56 29.69 -11.99
C ALA A 117 -1.63 29.30 -10.95
N LYS A 118 -2.92 29.35 -11.33
CA LYS A 118 -4.06 28.87 -10.54
C LYS A 118 -4.43 27.41 -10.85
N GLY A 119 -3.62 26.71 -11.66
CA GLY A 119 -3.80 25.29 -11.98
C GLY A 119 -4.79 24.99 -13.11
N HIS A 120 -5.57 25.96 -13.59
CA HIS A 120 -6.50 25.72 -14.71
C HIS A 120 -5.78 25.33 -16.00
N LEU A 121 -6.31 24.34 -16.72
CA LEU A 121 -5.83 23.97 -18.06
C LEU A 121 -6.23 25.05 -19.07
N THR A 122 -5.23 25.75 -19.60
CA THR A 122 -5.41 26.85 -20.56
C THR A 122 -5.29 26.38 -22.01
N LYS A 123 -4.45 25.38 -22.28
CA LYS A 123 -4.21 24.86 -23.63
C LYS A 123 -4.02 23.35 -23.59
N ALA A 124 -4.72 22.65 -24.47
CA ALA A 124 -4.56 21.22 -24.73
C ALA A 124 -4.47 21.02 -26.25
N PRO A 125 -3.26 21.02 -26.83
CA PRO A 125 -3.09 20.96 -28.28
C PRO A 125 -3.80 19.74 -28.88
N ARG A 126 -4.63 19.97 -29.92
CA ARG A 126 -5.40 18.95 -30.66
C ARG A 126 -6.55 18.29 -29.89
N PHE A 127 -6.91 18.80 -28.71
CA PHE A 127 -8.06 18.30 -27.95
C PHE A 127 -9.35 19.06 -28.23
N ASP A 128 -9.30 20.16 -28.99
CA ASP A 128 -10.50 20.97 -29.30
C ASP A 128 -11.53 20.24 -30.19
N THR A 129 -11.14 19.12 -30.81
CA THR A 129 -12.02 18.25 -31.63
C THR A 129 -12.35 16.92 -30.95
N VAL A 130 -11.90 16.69 -29.72
CA VAL A 130 -12.18 15.45 -28.99
C VAL A 130 -13.57 15.58 -28.34
N GLU A 131 -14.50 14.73 -28.76
CA GLU A 131 -15.87 14.72 -28.23
C GLU A 131 -15.85 14.43 -26.72
N GLY A 132 -16.62 15.24 -25.95
CA GLY A 132 -16.72 15.10 -24.49
C GLY A 132 -15.50 15.59 -23.69
N PHE A 133 -14.51 16.23 -24.32
CA PHE A 133 -13.37 16.80 -23.61
C PHE A 133 -13.68 18.19 -23.05
N GLU A 134 -13.71 18.31 -21.72
CA GLU A 134 -13.90 19.58 -21.01
C GLU A 134 -12.63 20.01 -20.26
N LYS A 135 -12.05 21.14 -20.65
CA LYS A 135 -10.79 21.64 -20.04
C LYS A 135 -10.89 21.84 -18.52
N SER A 136 -12.10 22.14 -18.02
CA SER A 136 -12.37 22.30 -16.57
C SER A 136 -12.00 21.07 -15.75
N ASP A 137 -12.14 19.88 -16.32
CA ASP A 137 -11.99 18.61 -15.59
C ASP A 137 -10.52 18.17 -15.49
N HIS A 138 -9.66 18.88 -16.21
CA HIS A 138 -8.26 18.55 -16.43
C HIS A 138 -7.28 19.60 -15.88
N GLY A 139 -7.71 20.44 -14.94
CA GLY A 139 -6.81 21.30 -14.17
C GLY A 139 -5.82 20.51 -13.31
N LEU A 140 -4.70 21.13 -12.94
CA LEU A 140 -3.73 20.53 -12.02
C LEU A 140 -4.39 20.14 -10.70
N LEU A 141 -3.88 19.08 -10.08
CA LEU A 141 -4.39 18.58 -8.81
C LEU A 141 -3.87 19.47 -7.69
N PRO A 142 -4.73 20.24 -7.00
CA PRO A 142 -4.29 21.16 -5.96
C PRO A 142 -3.83 20.40 -4.72
N ILE A 143 -2.88 20.99 -4.00
CA ILE A 143 -2.57 20.65 -2.61
C ILE A 143 -2.91 21.86 -1.73
N HIS A 144 -3.06 21.64 -0.43
CA HIS A 144 -3.34 22.74 0.48
C HIS A 144 -2.08 23.55 0.75
N VAL A 145 -2.22 24.87 0.73
CA VAL A 145 -1.17 25.83 1.07
C VAL A 145 -1.71 26.82 2.08
N HIS A 146 -0.93 27.09 3.13
CA HIS A 146 -1.19 28.15 4.10
C HIS A 146 0.08 28.98 4.26
N VAL A 147 -0.03 30.29 4.12
CA VAL A 147 1.07 31.23 4.39
C VAL A 147 0.73 31.97 5.67
N ASP A 148 1.53 31.75 6.71
CA ASP A 148 1.30 32.39 8.01
C ASP A 148 1.74 33.86 8.02
N LYS A 149 1.48 34.58 9.11
CA LYS A 149 1.80 36.01 9.23
C LYS A 149 3.31 36.29 9.27
N ALA A 150 4.11 35.32 9.71
CA ALA A 150 5.56 35.43 9.68
C ALA A 150 6.12 35.21 8.26
N GLY A 151 5.33 34.59 7.37
CA GLY A 151 5.66 34.34 5.98
C GLY A 151 6.11 32.91 5.70
N PHE A 152 6.01 31.98 6.67
CA PHE A 152 6.30 30.58 6.41
C PHE A 152 5.18 29.94 5.58
N VAL A 153 5.58 29.09 4.64
CA VAL A 153 4.69 28.42 3.70
C VAL A 153 4.52 26.97 4.12
N TRP A 154 3.33 26.67 4.60
CA TRP A 154 2.88 25.38 5.07
C TRP A 154 2.12 24.65 3.96
N VAL A 155 2.28 23.34 3.86
CA VAL A 155 1.52 22.50 2.93
C VAL A 155 0.88 21.31 3.61
N ASN A 156 -0.24 20.85 3.07
CA ASN A 156 -0.84 19.56 3.37
C ASN A 156 -1.21 18.87 2.04
N LEU A 157 -0.80 17.61 1.89
CA LEU A 157 -0.93 16.87 0.65
C LEU A 157 -2.25 16.12 0.50
N GLN A 158 -3.08 16.07 1.55
CA GLN A 158 -4.36 15.37 1.50
C GLN A 158 -5.23 15.95 0.40
N ALA A 159 -5.84 15.08 -0.41
CA ALA A 159 -6.80 15.48 -1.42
C ALA A 159 -8.18 15.72 -0.80
N GLY A 160 -8.90 16.72 -1.30
CA GLY A 160 -10.20 17.10 -0.77
C GLY A 160 -10.09 18.09 0.38
N GLU A 161 -10.89 17.93 1.44
CA GLU A 161 -10.70 18.68 2.69
C GLU A 161 -9.68 17.95 3.56
N PRO A 162 -8.72 18.65 4.20
CA PRO A 162 -7.71 18.02 5.03
C PRO A 162 -8.32 17.58 6.37
N ASP A 163 -8.01 16.36 6.82
CA ASP A 163 -8.50 15.83 8.10
C ASP A 163 -8.03 16.68 9.29
N ILE A 164 -6.83 17.26 9.17
CA ILE A 164 -6.22 18.15 10.16
C ILE A 164 -6.23 19.56 9.57
N LYS A 165 -7.01 20.46 10.15
CA LYS A 165 -6.98 21.88 9.75
C LYS A 165 -5.74 22.55 10.35
N TRP A 166 -5.18 23.50 9.61
CA TRP A 166 -3.99 24.23 10.08
C TRP A 166 -4.25 24.94 11.42
N ASP A 167 -5.39 25.63 11.53
CA ASP A 167 -5.80 26.35 12.74
C ASP A 167 -5.97 25.43 13.96
N ASP A 168 -6.33 24.16 13.78
CA ASP A 168 -6.52 23.24 14.89
C ASP A 168 -5.20 22.89 15.59
N LYS A 169 -4.07 23.01 14.87
CA LYS A 169 -2.73 22.65 15.37
C LYS A 169 -1.82 23.85 15.60
N PHE A 170 -1.91 24.89 14.77
CA PHE A 170 -0.89 25.94 14.70
C PHE A 170 -1.42 27.36 14.92
N LYS A 171 -2.70 27.51 15.28
CA LYS A 171 -3.29 28.83 15.48
C LYS A 171 -2.52 29.65 16.52
N GLY A 172 -2.03 30.81 16.08
CA GLY A 172 -1.31 31.78 16.91
C GLY A 172 0.18 31.49 17.09
N ILE A 173 0.73 30.47 16.44
CA ILE A 173 2.17 30.17 16.53
C ILE A 173 3.03 31.31 15.96
N ASP A 174 2.56 31.90 14.86
CA ASP A 174 3.10 33.06 14.17
C ASP A 174 2.89 34.37 14.94
N GLU A 175 2.01 34.36 15.95
CA GLU A 175 1.78 35.48 16.86
C GLU A 175 2.48 35.32 18.22
N SER A 176 3.21 34.23 18.41
CA SER A 176 3.94 33.97 19.66
C SER A 176 4.94 35.10 19.95
N PRO A 177 5.21 35.41 21.24
CA PRO A 177 6.18 36.45 21.60
C PRO A 177 7.56 36.26 20.97
N ARG A 178 8.01 35.00 20.81
CA ARG A 178 9.30 34.64 20.19
C ARG A 178 9.35 34.88 18.68
N MET A 179 8.23 34.72 17.97
CA MET A 179 8.15 35.02 16.53
C MET A 179 8.10 36.53 16.29
N LYS A 180 7.43 37.27 17.17
CA LYS A 180 7.36 38.75 17.13
C LYS A 180 8.70 39.45 17.41
N LEU A 181 9.74 38.73 17.82
CA LEU A 181 11.08 39.29 17.99
C LEU A 181 11.72 39.69 16.66
N PHE A 182 11.23 39.18 15.53
CA PHE A 182 11.85 39.34 14.22
C PHE A 182 10.85 39.85 13.18
N ASP A 183 11.24 40.83 12.37
CA ASP A 183 10.50 41.23 11.17
C ASP A 183 11.10 40.51 9.95
N PHE A 184 10.63 39.28 9.68
CA PHE A 184 11.22 38.40 8.65
C PHE A 184 11.36 39.08 7.28
N ALA A 185 10.32 39.80 6.86
CA ALA A 185 10.26 40.42 5.54
C ALA A 185 11.24 41.59 5.37
N LYS A 186 11.56 42.33 6.45
CA LYS A 186 12.49 43.46 6.41
C LYS A 186 13.92 43.08 6.78
N GLU A 187 14.07 42.15 7.72
CA GLU A 187 15.35 41.81 8.31
C GLU A 187 16.14 40.82 7.44
N PHE A 188 15.48 39.95 6.66
CA PHE A 188 16.15 38.83 6.01
C PHE A 188 15.92 38.76 4.49
N LYS A 189 16.86 38.10 3.80
CA LYS A 189 16.77 37.74 2.38
C LYS A 189 17.22 36.30 2.18
N PHE A 190 16.67 35.61 1.20
CA PHE A 190 17.19 34.31 0.80
C PHE A 190 18.65 34.45 0.33
N ASP A 191 19.50 33.54 0.80
CA ASP A 191 20.93 33.53 0.47
C ASP A 191 21.25 32.30 -0.39
N HIS A 192 21.06 31.10 0.15
CA HIS A 192 21.33 29.86 -0.58
C HIS A 192 20.53 28.66 -0.06
N TYR A 193 20.60 27.57 -0.84
CA TYR A 193 20.04 26.27 -0.53
C TYR A 193 21.15 25.22 -0.59
N TRP A 194 21.09 24.23 0.28
CA TRP A 194 21.94 23.05 0.20
C TRP A 194 21.25 21.83 0.81
N GLU A 195 21.76 20.64 0.48
CA GLU A 195 21.19 19.37 0.95
C GLU A 195 22.27 18.34 1.27
N MET A 196 21.91 17.34 2.08
CA MET A 196 22.73 16.17 2.33
C MET A 196 21.87 14.90 2.44
N ASP A 197 22.37 13.79 1.88
CA ASP A 197 21.78 12.48 2.10
C ASP A 197 22.28 11.87 3.41
N VAL A 198 21.39 11.19 4.14
CA VAL A 198 21.69 10.53 5.41
C VAL A 198 21.13 9.10 5.39
N LYS A 199 21.98 8.12 5.67
CA LYS A 199 21.62 6.68 5.72
C LYS A 199 21.00 6.31 7.07
N ALA A 200 19.95 7.03 7.44
CA ALA A 200 19.14 6.77 8.63
C ALA A 200 17.66 6.99 8.34
N ASN A 201 16.81 6.35 9.14
CA ASN A 201 15.38 6.60 9.14
C ASN A 201 15.09 8.04 9.59
N TRP A 202 14.05 8.65 9.03
CA TRP A 202 13.67 10.04 9.33
C TRP A 202 13.43 10.28 10.83
N LYS A 203 12.84 9.29 11.52
CA LYS A 203 12.60 9.34 12.96
C LYS A 203 13.91 9.45 13.75
N SER A 204 14.98 8.77 13.32
CA SER A 204 16.29 8.86 13.98
C SER A 204 16.88 10.26 13.90
N LEU A 205 16.67 10.98 12.79
CA LEU A 205 17.13 12.37 12.65
C LEU A 205 16.39 13.30 13.61
N ILE A 206 15.09 13.08 13.78
CA ILE A 206 14.24 13.88 14.66
C ILE A 206 14.49 13.55 16.13
N ASP A 207 14.70 12.26 16.42
CA ASP A 207 15.14 11.76 17.72
C ASP A 207 16.44 12.49 18.10
N ASN A 208 17.43 12.48 17.22
CA ASN A 208 18.71 13.17 17.44
C ASN A 208 18.55 14.69 17.61
N TYR A 209 17.76 15.35 16.75
CA TYR A 209 17.60 16.81 16.78
C TYR A 209 16.90 17.32 18.05
N ASN A 210 15.92 16.58 18.58
CA ASN A 210 15.04 17.06 19.66
C ASN A 210 15.56 16.76 21.07
N GLU A 211 16.85 16.50 21.21
CA GLU A 211 17.54 16.32 22.47
C GLU A 211 18.97 16.87 22.40
N CYS A 212 19.59 17.09 23.55
CA CYS A 212 20.97 17.58 23.62
C CYS A 212 21.79 16.83 24.68
N TYR A 213 21.40 15.58 24.95
CA TYR A 213 22.11 14.63 25.79
C TYR A 213 23.44 14.22 25.15
N HIS A 214 23.47 14.05 23.82
CA HIS A 214 24.72 13.77 23.10
C HIS A 214 25.64 15.01 22.97
N CYS A 215 25.09 16.23 23.03
CA CYS A 215 25.81 17.47 22.73
C CYS A 215 27.11 17.65 23.52
N ALA A 216 27.12 17.31 24.81
CA ALA A 216 28.31 17.47 25.65
C ALA A 216 29.48 16.56 25.21
N THR A 217 29.16 15.45 24.55
CA THR A 217 30.13 14.43 24.14
C THR A 217 30.50 14.56 22.67
N SER A 218 29.50 14.81 21.81
CA SER A 218 29.64 14.70 20.36
C SER A 218 29.81 16.04 19.65
N HIS A 219 29.51 17.17 20.31
CA HIS A 219 29.60 18.51 19.71
C HIS A 219 30.53 19.43 20.49
N PRO A 220 31.87 19.33 20.30
CA PRO A 220 32.84 20.16 21.02
C PRO A 220 32.57 21.66 20.91
N LEU A 221 32.12 22.13 19.74
CA LEU A 221 31.81 23.54 19.52
C LEU A 221 30.55 23.99 20.27
N ILE A 222 29.45 23.21 20.23
CA ILE A 222 28.22 23.50 20.99
C ILE A 222 28.52 23.49 22.49
N ALA A 223 29.22 22.46 22.98
CA ALA A 223 29.62 22.34 24.37
C ALA A 223 30.56 23.48 24.80
N GLY A 224 31.35 24.03 23.88
CA GLY A 224 32.22 25.18 24.11
C GLY A 224 31.46 26.47 24.37
N VAL A 225 30.36 26.72 23.65
CA VAL A 225 29.64 28.02 23.67
C VAL A 225 28.35 28.03 24.48
N SER A 226 27.68 26.87 24.63
CA SER A 226 26.34 26.76 25.23
C SER A 226 26.36 26.22 26.65
N ASP A 227 25.52 26.79 27.52
CA ASP A 227 25.24 26.28 28.86
C ASP A 227 24.20 25.15 28.79
N LEU A 228 24.69 23.95 28.50
CA LEU A 228 23.86 22.74 28.37
C LEU A 228 23.10 22.35 29.65
N THR A 229 23.49 22.90 30.81
CA THR A 229 22.77 22.63 32.08
C THR A 229 21.41 23.34 32.14
N LYS A 230 21.23 24.39 31.34
CA LYS A 230 19.99 25.15 31.22
C LYS A 230 19.19 24.82 29.96
N TYR A 231 19.73 23.96 29.10
CA TYR A 231 19.02 23.53 27.89
C TYR A 231 17.74 22.80 28.26
N ARG A 232 16.64 23.17 27.60
CA ARG A 232 15.36 22.46 27.72
C ARG A 232 14.58 22.52 26.41
N VAL A 233 13.76 21.50 26.21
CA VAL A 233 12.77 21.44 25.13
C VAL A 233 11.39 21.50 25.77
N ASP A 234 10.58 22.46 25.34
CA ASP A 234 9.21 22.66 25.80
C ASP A 234 8.25 22.15 24.69
N PRO A 235 7.68 20.94 24.81
CA PRO A 235 6.84 20.37 23.78
C PRO A 235 5.40 20.90 23.83
N THR A 236 4.82 21.10 22.65
CA THR A 236 3.42 21.43 22.41
C THR A 236 2.86 20.48 21.33
N ASP A 237 1.55 20.34 21.23
CA ASP A 237 0.94 19.57 20.14
C ASP A 237 1.34 20.19 18.78
N GLY A 238 2.06 19.43 17.95
CA GLY A 238 2.53 19.85 16.63
C GLY A 238 3.92 20.53 16.58
N TYR A 239 4.47 21.03 17.70
CA TYR A 239 5.79 21.69 17.69
C TYR A 239 6.51 21.63 19.03
N MET A 240 7.84 21.79 19.01
CA MET A 240 8.71 21.75 20.18
C MET A 240 9.63 22.98 20.19
N GLU A 241 9.61 23.71 21.30
CA GLU A 241 10.42 24.92 21.47
C GLU A 241 11.72 24.59 22.19
N HIS A 242 12.85 24.91 21.55
CA HIS A 242 14.17 24.68 22.12
C HIS A 242 14.67 25.96 22.82
N ASN A 243 15.06 25.83 24.07
CA ASN A 243 15.63 26.91 24.87
C ASN A 243 17.08 26.57 25.19
N ILE A 244 18.00 27.31 24.60
CA ILE A 244 19.44 27.20 24.82
C ILE A 244 19.99 28.56 25.26
N PHE A 245 21.05 28.56 26.06
CA PHE A 245 21.64 29.76 26.68
C PHE A 245 23.15 29.75 26.49
N ASN A 246 23.77 30.92 26.31
CA ASN A 246 25.22 31.00 26.07
C ASN A 246 25.98 31.05 27.41
N LYS A 247 27.22 30.53 27.47
CA LYS A 247 28.03 30.53 28.71
C LYS A 247 28.49 31.94 29.14
N SER A 248 28.75 32.82 28.19
CA SER A 248 29.49 34.08 28.39
C SER A 248 28.64 35.36 28.35
N GLN A 249 27.31 35.27 28.18
CA GLN A 249 26.43 36.44 28.05
C GLN A 249 25.33 36.48 29.11
N THR A 250 24.93 37.69 29.51
CA THR A 250 23.60 37.94 30.10
C THR A 250 22.57 37.83 28.97
N ASP A 251 21.84 36.71 28.89
CA ASP A 251 20.95 36.29 27.78
C ASP A 251 19.89 37.32 27.32
N GLY A 252 19.72 38.45 28.01
CA GLY A 252 18.80 39.53 27.62
C GLY A 252 19.18 40.31 26.36
N GLN A 253 20.29 39.99 25.67
CA GLN A 253 20.80 40.76 24.51
C GLN A 253 20.81 39.99 23.18
N PHE A 254 20.59 38.67 23.14
CA PHE A 254 20.67 37.88 21.91
C PHE A 254 19.29 37.34 21.51
N ARG A 255 18.74 37.78 20.36
CA ARG A 255 17.43 37.27 19.89
C ARG A 255 17.65 35.90 19.26
N ARG A 256 16.99 34.86 19.81
CA ARG A 256 17.03 33.51 19.27
C ARG A 256 15.70 32.81 19.41
N ASN A 257 15.28 32.13 18.35
CA ASN A 257 14.12 31.27 18.33
C ASN A 257 14.45 29.97 17.59
N ILE A 258 14.44 28.84 18.31
CA ILE A 258 14.64 27.52 17.74
C ILE A 258 13.36 26.72 18.00
N THR A 259 12.69 26.32 16.92
CA THR A 259 11.43 25.58 17.00
C THR A 259 11.44 24.43 16.01
N PHE A 260 11.13 23.23 16.48
CA PHE A 260 10.87 22.07 15.64
C PHE A 260 9.36 21.95 15.42
N PHE A 261 8.95 21.80 14.17
CA PHE A 261 7.59 21.57 13.72
C PHE A 261 7.46 20.14 13.22
N TYR A 262 6.64 19.36 13.91
CA TYR A 262 6.35 17.99 13.52
C TYR A 262 5.60 18.00 12.17
N PRO A 263 5.94 17.09 11.21
CA PRO A 263 6.76 15.91 11.40
C PRO A 263 8.26 16.09 11.18
N THR A 264 8.73 17.04 10.38
CA THR A 264 10.12 16.98 9.86
C THR A 264 10.88 18.28 9.78
N THR A 265 10.30 19.41 10.20
CA THR A 265 10.90 20.72 9.91
C THR A 265 11.40 21.38 11.18
N SER A 266 12.61 21.93 11.18
CA SER A 266 13.05 22.87 12.21
C SER A 266 13.32 24.24 11.62
N VAL A 267 13.01 25.27 12.42
CA VAL A 267 13.29 26.67 12.10
C VAL A 267 14.14 27.25 13.21
N THR A 268 15.31 27.75 12.84
CA THR A 268 16.26 28.40 13.73
C THR A 268 16.43 29.83 13.28
N VAL A 269 16.05 30.80 14.11
CA VAL A 269 16.11 32.24 13.86
C VAL A 269 17.07 32.89 14.85
N THR A 270 17.96 33.73 14.35
CA THR A 270 18.94 34.51 15.12
C THR A 270 19.05 35.92 14.55
N ASP A 271 19.83 36.78 15.20
CA ASP A 271 20.12 38.13 14.69
C ASP A 271 20.83 38.16 13.32
N ASN A 272 21.51 37.07 12.92
CA ASN A 272 22.34 37.04 11.72
C ASN A 272 21.71 36.27 10.55
N PHE A 273 20.81 35.33 10.84
CA PHE A 273 20.17 34.48 9.85
C PHE A 273 18.92 33.80 10.42
N PHE A 274 18.11 33.25 9.54
CA PHE A 274 17.30 32.10 9.87
C PHE A 274 17.48 30.95 8.88
N TYR A 275 17.34 29.74 9.38
CA TYR A 275 17.37 28.51 8.58
C TYR A 275 16.03 27.78 8.69
N ILE A 276 15.62 27.19 7.57
CA ILE A 276 14.58 26.15 7.54
C ILE A 276 15.26 24.85 7.17
N GLN A 277 15.26 23.89 8.10
CA GLN A 277 15.83 22.56 7.93
C GLN A 277 14.71 21.53 7.82
N ARG A 278 14.72 20.70 6.77
CA ARG A 278 13.70 19.67 6.52
C ARG A 278 14.37 18.30 6.50
N MET A 279 13.95 17.40 7.38
CA MET A 279 14.45 16.02 7.52
C MET A 279 13.50 15.05 6.80
N LEU A 280 13.60 14.97 5.48
CA LEU A 280 12.61 14.31 4.63
C LEU A 280 12.95 12.83 4.41
N PRO A 281 11.98 11.90 4.58
CA PRO A 281 12.23 10.49 4.30
C PRO A 281 12.31 10.20 2.79
N ILE A 282 13.20 9.27 2.42
CA ILE A 282 13.28 8.69 1.06
C ILE A 282 12.84 7.22 1.10
N THR A 283 13.41 6.45 2.02
CA THR A 283 13.12 5.01 2.26
C THR A 283 12.99 4.73 3.75
N ALA A 284 12.77 3.47 4.14
CA ALA A 284 12.76 3.07 5.54
C ALA A 284 14.09 3.31 6.27
N THR A 285 15.21 3.50 5.57
CA THR A 285 16.55 3.61 6.17
C THR A 285 17.39 4.73 5.55
N THR A 286 16.79 5.58 4.73
CA THR A 286 17.47 6.71 4.08
C THR A 286 16.57 7.93 4.09
N SER A 287 17.17 9.08 4.42
CA SER A 287 16.52 10.38 4.49
C SER A 287 17.41 11.42 3.81
N LYS A 288 16.83 12.58 3.50
CA LYS A 288 17.54 13.75 3.04
C LYS A 288 17.31 14.88 4.03
N ILE A 289 18.37 15.63 4.32
CA ILE A 289 18.23 16.89 5.05
C ILE A 289 18.42 18.02 4.04
N GLU A 290 17.41 18.88 3.93
CA GLU A 290 17.42 20.06 3.07
C GLU A 290 17.45 21.34 3.91
N TYR A 291 18.23 22.33 3.47
CA TYR A 291 18.38 23.61 4.16
C TYR A 291 18.06 24.77 3.23
N GLU A 292 17.25 25.69 3.74
CA GLU A 292 17.12 27.03 3.18
C GLU A 292 17.70 28.05 4.14
N VAL A 293 18.62 28.84 3.61
CA VAL A 293 19.35 29.86 4.35
C VAL A 293 18.84 31.23 4.00
N PHE A 294 18.44 31.98 5.03
CA PHE A 294 18.01 33.35 4.90
C PHE A 294 18.91 34.23 5.77
N ARG A 295 19.66 35.11 5.11
CA ARG A 295 20.65 35.95 5.75
C ARG A 295 20.05 37.27 6.19
N HIS A 296 20.42 37.75 7.37
CA HIS A 296 20.04 39.07 7.82
C HIS A 296 20.71 40.13 6.94
N THR A 297 19.97 41.18 6.57
CA THR A 297 20.38 42.24 5.64
C THR A 297 21.64 42.99 6.10
N ASN A 298 21.85 43.08 7.41
CA ASN A 298 23.01 43.73 8.04
C ASN A 298 24.14 42.77 8.47
N ALA A 299 24.00 41.45 8.29
CA ALA A 299 25.05 40.52 8.73
C ALA A 299 26.30 40.63 7.84
N ALA A 300 27.50 40.76 8.43
CA ALA A 300 28.76 40.80 7.68
C ALA A 300 29.10 39.44 7.08
N ASP A 301 29.83 39.41 5.95
CA ASP A 301 30.17 38.16 5.22
C ASP A 301 30.95 37.19 6.10
N GLU A 302 31.93 37.70 6.85
CA GLU A 302 32.81 36.91 7.71
C GLU A 302 32.04 36.28 8.89
N GLU A 303 31.19 37.04 9.55
CA GLU A 303 30.37 36.57 10.68
C GLU A 303 29.34 35.54 10.23
N PHE A 304 28.66 35.81 9.11
CA PHE A 304 27.68 34.89 8.55
C PHE A 304 28.35 33.58 8.11
N LYS A 305 29.51 33.65 7.44
CA LYS A 305 30.27 32.47 7.03
C LYS A 305 30.71 31.64 8.24
N ALA A 306 31.24 32.27 9.29
CA ALA A 306 31.69 31.57 10.48
C ALA A 306 30.55 30.79 11.16
N ILE A 307 29.36 31.38 11.24
CA ILE A 307 28.20 30.69 11.82
C ILE A 307 27.68 29.59 10.89
N ASN A 308 27.59 29.85 9.59
CA ASN A 308 27.19 28.82 8.63
C ASN A 308 28.10 27.59 8.69
N ASP A 309 29.42 27.80 8.71
CA ASP A 309 30.41 26.71 8.83
C ASP A 309 30.25 25.94 10.15
N PHE A 310 29.96 26.64 11.26
CA PHE A 310 29.66 26.01 12.55
C PHE A 310 28.44 25.08 12.46
N TYR A 311 27.34 25.52 11.83
CA TYR A 311 26.15 24.67 11.65
C TYR A 311 26.44 23.47 10.76
N VAL A 312 27.13 23.68 9.63
CA VAL A 312 27.51 22.59 8.73
C VAL A 312 28.35 21.54 9.45
N GLN A 313 29.27 21.95 10.33
CA GLN A 313 30.06 21.01 11.13
C GLN A 313 29.18 20.17 12.07
N VAL A 314 28.34 20.82 12.89
CA VAL A 314 27.43 20.13 13.84
C VAL A 314 26.56 19.10 13.10
N LEU A 315 26.07 19.45 11.92
CA LEU A 315 25.20 18.57 11.14
C LEU A 315 25.94 17.36 10.55
N ASN A 316 27.23 17.51 10.24
CA ASN A 316 28.05 16.36 9.85
C ASN A 316 28.31 15.43 11.04
N GLU A 317 28.53 16.00 12.23
CA GLU A 317 28.65 15.22 13.48
C GLU A 317 27.35 14.45 13.76
N ASP A 318 26.18 15.11 13.67
CA ASP A 318 24.85 14.49 13.83
C ASP A 318 24.58 13.37 12.81
N LYS A 319 24.97 13.60 11.55
CA LYS A 319 24.85 12.61 10.49
C LYS A 319 25.61 11.33 10.86
N GLU A 320 26.85 11.46 11.33
CA GLU A 320 27.65 10.30 11.72
C GLU A 320 27.01 9.52 12.88
N LEU A 321 26.47 10.22 13.88
CA LEU A 321 25.74 9.62 15.00
C LEU A 321 24.52 8.82 14.50
N CYS A 322 23.69 9.44 13.65
CA CYS A 322 22.47 8.83 13.13
C CYS A 322 22.76 7.60 12.25
N GLU A 323 23.70 7.69 11.31
CA GLU A 323 24.05 6.56 10.43
C GLU A 323 24.67 5.40 11.22
N THR A 324 25.46 5.70 12.24
CA THR A 324 26.06 4.68 13.10
C THR A 324 25.04 4.02 14.02
N ALA A 325 24.09 4.79 14.56
CA ALA A 325 22.97 4.24 15.30
C ALA A 325 22.10 3.34 14.41
N GLN A 326 21.73 3.80 13.21
CA GLN A 326 20.91 3.05 12.26
C GLN A 326 21.49 1.66 11.94
N ARG A 327 22.80 1.56 11.73
CA ARG A 327 23.48 0.29 11.43
C ARG A 327 23.32 -0.76 12.54
N ASN A 328 23.13 -0.33 13.78
CA ASN A 328 23.03 -1.22 14.94
C ASN A 328 21.59 -1.54 15.35
N LEU A 329 20.57 -0.97 14.71
CA LEU A 329 19.16 -1.19 15.07
C LEU A 329 18.69 -2.64 14.88
N SER A 330 19.44 -3.47 14.13
CA SER A 330 19.20 -4.91 14.07
C SER A 330 19.40 -5.62 15.41
N ALA A 331 20.16 -5.04 16.34
CA ALA A 331 20.34 -5.55 17.70
C ALA A 331 19.12 -5.32 18.61
N GLY A 332 18.10 -4.59 18.16
CA GLY A 332 16.82 -4.43 18.86
C GLY A 332 16.79 -3.37 19.97
N LEU A 333 17.85 -2.56 20.11
CA LEU A 333 17.99 -1.55 21.16
C LEU A 333 17.73 -0.13 20.61
N PHE A 334 16.81 0.62 21.22
CA PHE A 334 16.60 2.06 20.95
C PHE A 334 15.92 2.75 22.15
N GLY A 335 16.25 4.03 22.41
CA GLY A 335 15.78 4.79 23.58
C GLY A 335 14.49 5.61 23.38
N PRO A 336 13.81 6.05 24.46
CA PRO A 336 12.57 6.84 24.39
C PRO A 336 12.80 8.33 24.09
N LEU A 337 11.93 8.92 23.26
CA LEU A 337 11.78 10.38 23.08
C LEU A 337 10.31 10.79 22.83
N HIS A 338 10.00 12.08 23.04
CA HIS A 338 8.64 12.65 23.14
C HIS A 338 7.66 12.27 22.01
N PHE A 339 8.06 12.44 20.73
CA PHE A 339 7.18 12.26 19.57
C PHE A 339 6.90 10.81 19.17
N GLN A 340 7.55 9.84 19.82
CA GLN A 340 7.41 8.41 19.51
C GLN A 340 5.99 7.89 19.76
N ASN A 341 5.25 8.53 20.67
CA ASN A 341 3.84 8.23 20.90
C ASN A 341 2.96 8.75 19.76
N ASP A 342 3.17 10.00 19.31
CA ASP A 342 2.38 10.58 18.22
C ASP A 342 2.54 9.77 16.93
N VAL A 343 3.77 9.35 16.60
CA VAL A 343 4.03 8.44 15.47
C VAL A 343 3.23 7.14 15.62
N ARG A 344 3.25 6.52 16.80
CA ARG A 344 2.52 5.28 17.05
C ARG A 344 1.02 5.48 16.87
N ASP A 345 0.47 6.52 17.47
CA ASP A 345 -0.96 6.76 17.48
C ASP A 345 -1.46 7.04 16.05
N MET A 346 -0.78 7.91 15.31
CA MET A 346 -1.13 8.21 13.91
C MET A 346 -1.05 6.97 13.01
N VAL A 347 0.01 6.19 13.13
CA VAL A 347 0.21 4.96 12.35
C VAL A 347 -0.85 3.91 12.66
N MET A 348 -1.12 3.68 13.95
CA MET A 348 -2.07 2.65 14.38
C MET A 348 -3.51 3.06 14.09
N GLU A 349 -3.86 4.34 14.23
CA GLU A 349 -5.19 4.86 13.85
C GLU A 349 -5.42 4.72 12.34
N HIS A 350 -4.44 5.09 11.51
CA HIS A 350 -4.54 4.92 10.06
C HIS A 350 -4.65 3.44 9.68
N ARG A 351 -3.86 2.57 10.32
CA ARG A 351 -3.93 1.12 10.10
C ARG A 351 -5.32 0.56 10.41
N LYS A 352 -5.92 0.99 11.52
CA LYS A 352 -7.27 0.59 11.91
C LYS A 352 -8.28 0.99 10.82
N ARG A 353 -8.19 2.21 10.29
CA ARG A 353 -9.03 2.66 9.16
C ARG A 353 -8.85 1.79 7.92
N GLU A 354 -7.63 1.39 7.58
CA GLU A 354 -7.38 0.46 6.45
C GLU A 354 -8.00 -0.92 6.69
N GLU A 355 -7.96 -1.43 7.92
CA GLU A 355 -8.58 -2.71 8.31
C GLU A 355 -10.10 -2.67 8.26
N GLU A 356 -10.72 -1.56 8.71
CA GLU A 356 -12.18 -1.35 8.67
C GLU A 356 -12.75 -1.39 7.23
N GLN A 357 -11.93 -1.10 6.20
CA GLN A 357 -12.31 -1.19 4.79
C GLN A 357 -11.78 -2.45 4.08
N GLY A 358 -11.53 -3.53 4.83
CA GLY A 358 -11.10 -4.82 4.28
C GLY A 358 -9.62 -4.89 3.94
N GLY A 359 -8.77 -4.11 4.63
CA GLY A 359 -7.32 -4.12 4.45
C GLY A 359 -6.81 -3.39 3.20
N LYS A 360 -7.69 -2.64 2.51
CA LYS A 360 -7.31 -1.77 1.39
C LYS A 360 -6.50 -0.59 1.91
N GLU A 361 -5.47 -0.20 1.18
CA GLU A 361 -4.67 0.97 1.54
C GLU A 361 -5.45 2.27 1.34
N ILE A 362 -5.33 3.21 2.26
CA ILE A 362 -5.89 4.56 2.12
C ILE A 362 -4.74 5.49 1.78
N TRP A 363 -4.76 6.10 0.60
CA TRP A 363 -3.77 7.05 0.11
C TRP A 363 -4.33 8.49 0.15
N PRO A 364 -4.17 9.25 1.25
CA PRO A 364 -4.85 10.53 1.42
C PRO A 364 -4.47 11.56 0.36
N ALA A 365 -3.25 11.53 -0.15
CA ALA A 365 -2.79 12.48 -1.16
C ALA A 365 -3.13 12.08 -2.60
N VAL A 366 -3.87 10.99 -2.82
CA VAL A 366 -4.32 10.59 -4.16
C VAL A 366 -5.72 11.14 -4.38
N PRO A 367 -5.92 12.09 -5.30
CA PRO A 367 -7.25 12.61 -5.58
C PRO A 367 -8.15 11.52 -6.15
N LYS A 368 -9.38 11.45 -5.65
CA LYS A 368 -10.45 10.63 -6.25
C LYS A 368 -10.90 11.32 -7.52
N LEU A 369 -10.18 11.09 -8.62
CA LEU A 369 -10.65 11.44 -9.94
C LEU A 369 -11.94 10.64 -10.20
N SER A 370 -12.93 11.26 -10.83
CA SER A 370 -14.10 10.55 -11.30
C SER A 370 -13.64 9.52 -12.34
N SER A 371 -13.39 8.29 -11.92
CA SER A 371 -13.28 7.18 -12.86
C SER A 371 -14.63 7.06 -13.55
N SER A 372 -14.61 6.96 -14.88
CA SER A 372 -15.85 6.61 -15.57
C SER A 372 -16.32 5.25 -15.06
N ALA A 373 -17.64 5.05 -14.91
CA ALA A 373 -18.19 3.76 -14.51
C ALA A 373 -17.62 2.60 -15.35
N LYS A 374 -17.32 2.88 -16.62
CA LYS A 374 -16.70 1.98 -17.59
C LYS A 374 -15.27 1.55 -17.22
N GLN A 375 -14.42 2.46 -16.74
CA GLN A 375 -13.06 2.09 -16.30
C GLN A 375 -13.09 1.19 -15.07
N LYS A 376 -14.01 1.45 -14.14
CA LYS A 376 -14.19 0.60 -12.96
C LYS A 376 -14.73 -0.78 -13.34
N GLU A 377 -15.66 -0.82 -14.30
CA GLU A 377 -16.19 -2.07 -14.87
C GLU A 377 -15.10 -2.89 -15.61
N GLU A 378 -14.19 -2.21 -16.32
CA GLU A 378 -13.02 -2.84 -16.97
C GLU A 378 -12.00 -3.40 -15.96
N GLU A 379 -11.79 -2.72 -14.83
CA GLU A 379 -10.92 -3.21 -13.74
C GLU A 379 -11.54 -4.40 -12.97
N ASP A 380 -12.87 -4.44 -12.84
CA ASP A 380 -13.58 -5.44 -12.03
C ASP A 380 -13.92 -6.75 -12.80
N PHE A 381 -13.68 -6.83 -14.11
CA PHE A 381 -14.21 -7.90 -14.97
C PHE A 381 -13.76 -9.33 -14.58
N PHE A 382 -12.50 -9.49 -14.15
CA PHE A 382 -11.95 -10.75 -13.62
C PHE A 382 -11.86 -10.77 -12.08
N SER A 383 -12.25 -9.68 -11.42
CA SER A 383 -12.16 -9.56 -9.97
C SER A 383 -13.17 -10.47 -9.28
N LEU A 384 -12.68 -11.22 -8.29
CA LEU A 384 -13.49 -12.02 -7.38
C LEU A 384 -13.50 -11.42 -5.97
N THR A 385 -13.05 -10.17 -5.83
CA THR A 385 -13.03 -9.47 -4.54
C THR A 385 -14.42 -9.47 -3.91
N GLY A 386 -14.50 -9.96 -2.67
CA GLY A 386 -15.76 -10.06 -1.92
C GLY A 386 -16.59 -11.30 -2.22
N ARG A 387 -16.14 -12.19 -3.11
CA ARG A 387 -16.75 -13.51 -3.35
C ARG A 387 -16.12 -14.58 -2.46
N THR A 388 -16.86 -15.65 -2.20
CA THR A 388 -16.35 -16.84 -1.51
C THR A 388 -16.42 -18.06 -2.41
N ALA A 389 -15.31 -18.81 -2.48
CA ALA A 389 -15.18 -20.03 -3.25
C ALA A 389 -14.97 -21.26 -2.36
N LEU A 390 -15.60 -22.38 -2.76
CA LEU A 390 -15.38 -23.70 -2.19
C LEU A 390 -14.74 -24.62 -3.25
N VAL A 391 -13.60 -25.23 -2.94
CA VAL A 391 -12.93 -26.19 -3.84
C VAL A 391 -12.76 -27.54 -3.14
N THR A 392 -13.34 -28.61 -3.69
CA THR A 392 -13.06 -29.97 -3.19
C THR A 392 -11.79 -30.51 -3.84
N GLY A 393 -11.01 -31.35 -3.15
CA GLY A 393 -9.71 -31.76 -3.69
C GLY A 393 -8.67 -30.62 -3.67
N GLY A 394 -8.93 -29.57 -2.88
CA GLY A 394 -8.15 -28.33 -2.85
C GLY A 394 -6.84 -28.42 -2.06
N ALA A 395 -6.50 -29.58 -1.48
CA ALA A 395 -5.29 -29.74 -0.70
C ALA A 395 -4.00 -29.77 -1.55
N ARG A 396 -4.10 -30.14 -2.84
CA ARG A 396 -2.95 -30.30 -3.75
C ARG A 396 -3.34 -30.28 -5.24
N GLY A 397 -2.35 -30.35 -6.11
CA GLY A 397 -2.52 -30.55 -7.55
C GLY A 397 -3.43 -29.50 -8.21
N CYS A 398 -4.31 -29.96 -9.11
CA CYS A 398 -5.23 -29.08 -9.84
C CYS A 398 -6.19 -28.30 -8.92
N GLY A 399 -6.71 -28.94 -7.87
CA GLY A 399 -7.65 -28.30 -6.96
C GLY A 399 -6.99 -27.15 -6.19
N LEU A 400 -5.78 -27.37 -5.68
CA LEU A 400 -4.99 -26.32 -5.05
C LEU A 400 -4.68 -25.19 -6.03
N ALA A 401 -4.17 -25.50 -7.24
CA ALA A 401 -3.87 -24.46 -8.21
C ALA A 401 -5.09 -23.59 -8.56
N MET A 402 -6.27 -24.20 -8.75
CA MET A 402 -7.51 -23.45 -8.94
C MET A 402 -7.88 -22.60 -7.72
N ALA A 403 -7.73 -23.13 -6.50
CA ALA A 403 -7.94 -22.37 -5.27
C ALA A 403 -6.98 -21.16 -5.17
N GLU A 404 -5.72 -21.32 -5.55
CA GLU A 404 -4.74 -20.23 -5.61
C GLU A 404 -5.09 -19.18 -6.66
N GLY A 405 -5.53 -19.59 -7.85
CA GLY A 405 -5.99 -18.67 -8.88
C GLY A 405 -7.21 -17.85 -8.46
N LEU A 406 -8.18 -18.49 -7.78
CA LEU A 406 -9.35 -17.80 -7.22
C LEU A 406 -8.94 -16.83 -6.08
N ALA A 407 -7.99 -17.22 -5.23
CA ALA A 407 -7.44 -16.38 -4.17
C ALA A 407 -6.72 -15.15 -4.74
N GLU A 408 -5.90 -15.34 -5.78
CA GLU A 408 -5.19 -14.27 -6.48
C GLU A 408 -6.14 -13.24 -7.09
N ALA A 409 -7.29 -13.69 -7.59
CA ALA A 409 -8.35 -12.81 -8.08
C ALA A 409 -9.20 -12.18 -6.95
N GLY A 410 -8.93 -12.48 -5.68
CA GLY A 410 -9.51 -11.84 -4.50
C GLY A 410 -10.66 -12.59 -3.80
N ALA A 411 -10.93 -13.85 -4.16
CA ALA A 411 -11.95 -14.64 -3.48
C ALA A 411 -11.47 -15.17 -2.12
N ASN A 412 -12.35 -15.21 -1.13
CA ASN A 412 -12.13 -16.04 0.07
C ASN A 412 -12.21 -17.53 -0.31
N ILE A 413 -11.38 -18.37 0.30
CA ILE A 413 -11.24 -19.78 -0.13
C ILE A 413 -11.54 -20.76 1.01
N ALA A 414 -12.50 -21.64 0.80
CA ALA A 414 -12.65 -22.87 1.55
C ALA A 414 -12.20 -24.07 0.71
N ILE A 415 -11.51 -25.02 1.33
CA ILE A 415 -11.20 -26.30 0.71
C ILE A 415 -11.76 -27.48 1.50
N PHE A 416 -12.32 -28.46 0.79
CA PHE A 416 -12.74 -29.75 1.34
C PHE A 416 -11.81 -30.83 0.80
N ASP A 417 -11.10 -31.52 1.70
CA ASP A 417 -10.22 -32.61 1.30
C ASP A 417 -10.07 -33.65 2.41
N MET A 418 -9.67 -34.87 2.09
CA MET A 418 -9.40 -35.92 3.09
C MET A 418 -8.00 -35.83 3.69
N ILE A 419 -7.09 -35.15 2.99
CA ILE A 419 -5.69 -34.96 3.42
C ILE A 419 -5.45 -33.53 3.90
N GLU A 420 -4.40 -33.35 4.69
CA GLU A 420 -3.92 -32.01 5.04
C GLU A 420 -3.43 -31.28 3.79
N PRO A 421 -3.70 -29.97 3.66
CA PRO A 421 -3.27 -29.19 2.52
C PRO A 421 -1.76 -28.95 2.48
N GLU A 422 -1.22 -28.83 1.28
CA GLU A 422 0.18 -28.43 1.08
C GLU A 422 0.44 -27.02 1.65
N PRO A 423 1.68 -26.69 2.07
CA PRO A 423 2.01 -25.41 2.70
C PRO A 423 1.54 -24.18 1.92
N ALA A 424 1.53 -24.25 0.59
CA ALA A 424 1.07 -23.18 -0.29
C ALA A 424 -0.36 -22.70 0.03
N PHE A 425 -1.26 -23.60 0.48
CA PHE A 425 -2.61 -23.20 0.89
C PHE A 425 -2.60 -22.27 2.12
N ALA A 426 -1.75 -22.56 3.11
CA ALA A 426 -1.65 -21.76 4.33
C ALA A 426 -1.10 -20.35 4.04
N GLU A 427 -0.30 -20.20 2.99
CA GLU A 427 0.26 -18.92 2.58
C GLU A 427 -0.79 -17.99 1.93
N LEU A 428 -1.88 -18.53 1.38
CA LEU A 428 -2.88 -17.74 0.63
C LEU A 428 -3.52 -16.63 1.45
N ALA A 429 -3.86 -16.93 2.72
CA ALA A 429 -4.47 -15.94 3.61
C ALA A 429 -3.58 -14.70 3.77
N THR A 430 -2.29 -14.91 4.01
CA THR A 430 -1.32 -13.82 4.20
C THR A 430 -0.98 -13.14 2.87
N LYS A 431 -0.72 -13.94 1.82
CA LYS A 431 -0.26 -13.46 0.51
C LYS A 431 -1.31 -12.59 -0.17
N TYR A 432 -2.57 -13.02 -0.15
CA TYR A 432 -3.66 -12.36 -0.87
C TYR A 432 -4.63 -11.60 0.05
N LYS A 433 -4.39 -11.60 1.37
CA LYS A 433 -5.22 -10.91 2.38
C LYS A 433 -6.69 -11.34 2.34
N ILE A 434 -6.92 -12.63 2.11
CA ILE A 434 -8.25 -13.25 2.05
C ILE A 434 -8.49 -14.14 3.27
N LYS A 435 -9.75 -14.50 3.52
CA LYS A 435 -10.09 -15.54 4.47
C LYS A 435 -9.90 -16.92 3.82
N THR A 436 -9.25 -17.83 4.54
CA THR A 436 -9.16 -19.24 4.14
C THR A 436 -9.66 -20.19 5.22
N ALA A 437 -10.16 -21.36 4.83
CA ALA A 437 -10.52 -22.44 5.74
C ALA A 437 -10.32 -23.81 5.09
N PHE A 438 -9.84 -24.78 5.88
CA PHE A 438 -9.75 -26.18 5.48
C PHE A 438 -10.73 -27.01 6.31
N TYR A 439 -11.44 -27.91 5.64
CA TYR A 439 -12.30 -28.90 6.26
C TYR A 439 -11.88 -30.29 5.79
N LYS A 440 -11.67 -31.18 6.75
CA LYS A 440 -11.43 -32.60 6.47
C LYS A 440 -12.74 -33.28 6.07
N VAL A 441 -12.87 -33.68 4.81
CA VAL A 441 -14.14 -34.16 4.22
C VAL A 441 -13.89 -35.31 3.26
N ASP A 442 -14.55 -36.44 3.47
CA ASP A 442 -14.74 -37.46 2.43
C ASP A 442 -15.99 -37.11 1.61
N VAL A 443 -15.80 -36.73 0.33
CA VAL A 443 -16.91 -36.39 -0.57
C VAL A 443 -17.83 -37.56 -0.89
N THR A 444 -17.46 -38.80 -0.51
CA THR A 444 -18.32 -39.98 -0.63
C THR A 444 -19.24 -40.18 0.57
N SER A 445 -19.05 -39.42 1.65
CA SER A 445 -19.85 -39.45 2.88
C SER A 445 -20.88 -38.31 2.90
N PRO A 446 -22.19 -38.61 2.82
CA PRO A 446 -23.24 -37.61 2.95
C PRO A 446 -23.20 -36.85 4.29
N GLU A 447 -22.81 -37.53 5.36
CA GLU A 447 -22.67 -36.97 6.70
C GLU A 447 -21.50 -35.98 6.78
N ASP A 448 -20.35 -36.31 6.18
CA ASP A 448 -19.18 -35.43 6.13
C ASP A 448 -19.51 -34.15 5.34
N LEU A 449 -20.11 -34.30 4.15
CA LEU A 449 -20.54 -33.16 3.35
C LEU A 449 -21.50 -32.26 4.13
N SER A 450 -22.55 -32.83 4.73
CA SER A 450 -23.53 -32.07 5.49
C SER A 450 -22.90 -31.32 6.66
N THR A 451 -22.00 -31.98 7.40
CA THR A 451 -21.28 -31.40 8.53
C THR A 451 -20.34 -30.28 8.09
N ALA A 452 -19.61 -30.48 7.00
CA ALA A 452 -18.66 -29.51 6.48
C ALA A 452 -19.34 -28.26 5.92
N PHE A 453 -20.46 -28.42 5.20
CA PHE A 453 -21.26 -27.28 4.74
C PHE A 453 -21.87 -26.48 5.91
N ALA A 454 -22.28 -27.14 7.00
CA ALA A 454 -22.75 -26.45 8.20
C ALA A 454 -21.63 -25.61 8.86
N LYS A 455 -20.41 -26.16 8.94
CA LYS A 455 -19.24 -25.40 9.45
C LYS A 455 -18.83 -24.27 8.52
N PHE A 456 -18.82 -24.51 7.21
CA PHE A 456 -18.61 -23.47 6.21
C PHE A 456 -19.62 -22.33 6.38
N GLU A 457 -20.90 -22.65 6.58
CA GLU A 457 -21.94 -21.65 6.80
C GLU A 457 -21.63 -20.78 8.04
N GLN A 458 -21.17 -21.39 9.13
CA GLN A 458 -20.73 -20.66 10.31
C GLN A 458 -19.52 -19.77 10.04
N ASP A 459 -18.49 -20.30 9.38
CA ASP A 459 -17.22 -19.59 9.20
C ASP A 459 -17.34 -18.46 8.18
N PHE A 460 -18.07 -18.65 7.08
CA PHE A 460 -18.20 -17.66 6.00
C PHE A 460 -19.55 -16.91 6.02
N GLY A 461 -20.34 -17.06 7.09
CA GLY A 461 -21.66 -16.43 7.21
C GLY A 461 -22.65 -16.89 6.13
N GLY A 462 -22.49 -18.10 5.62
CA GLY A 462 -23.26 -18.65 4.51
C GLY A 462 -22.96 -18.05 3.13
N SER A 463 -21.97 -17.16 3.01
CA SER A 463 -21.59 -16.56 1.74
C SER A 463 -20.82 -17.58 0.88
N LEU A 464 -21.42 -17.99 -0.23
CA LEU A 464 -20.86 -18.89 -1.22
C LEU A 464 -21.31 -18.42 -2.60
N ASP A 465 -20.36 -18.16 -3.47
CA ASP A 465 -20.59 -17.67 -4.84
C ASP A 465 -20.00 -18.62 -5.87
N ILE A 466 -18.90 -19.29 -5.53
CA ILE A 466 -18.15 -20.16 -6.45
C ILE A 466 -18.01 -21.55 -5.84
N CYS A 467 -18.31 -22.60 -6.59
CA CYS A 467 -18.01 -23.97 -6.18
C CYS A 467 -17.26 -24.71 -7.28
N VAL A 468 -16.16 -25.36 -6.92
CA VAL A 468 -15.35 -26.19 -7.81
C VAL A 468 -15.28 -27.62 -7.25
N PRO A 469 -16.21 -28.52 -7.63
CA PRO A 469 -16.11 -29.92 -7.28
C PRO A 469 -14.94 -30.60 -8.05
N CYS A 470 -13.73 -30.49 -7.51
CA CYS A 470 -12.50 -30.96 -8.16
C CYS A 470 -11.97 -32.30 -7.59
N ALA A 471 -12.45 -32.77 -6.43
CA ALA A 471 -12.04 -34.06 -5.88
C ALA A 471 -12.24 -35.20 -6.91
N GLY A 472 -11.21 -36.01 -7.11
CA GLY A 472 -11.25 -37.08 -8.10
C GLY A 472 -10.14 -38.09 -7.93
N VAL A 473 -10.37 -39.30 -8.43
CA VAL A 473 -9.40 -40.41 -8.43
C VAL A 473 -9.37 -41.08 -9.81
N ASN A 474 -8.24 -41.71 -10.11
CA ASN A 474 -8.03 -42.51 -11.31
C ASN A 474 -7.26 -43.79 -10.96
N LYS A 475 -7.48 -44.87 -11.71
CA LYS A 475 -6.72 -46.12 -11.62
C LYS A 475 -6.40 -46.61 -13.02
N ASN A 476 -5.11 -46.84 -13.31
CA ASN A 476 -4.66 -47.39 -14.59
C ASN A 476 -4.75 -48.92 -14.56
N VAL A 477 -5.89 -49.46 -14.97
CA VAL A 477 -6.19 -50.88 -14.95
C VAL A 477 -6.90 -51.29 -16.24
N LYS A 478 -6.57 -52.47 -16.78
CA LYS A 478 -7.20 -52.99 -18.00
C LYS A 478 -8.67 -53.29 -17.74
N LEU A 479 -9.47 -53.24 -18.81
CA LEU A 479 -10.90 -53.54 -18.74
C LEU A 479 -11.19 -54.91 -18.11
N LEU A 480 -10.44 -55.95 -18.49
CA LEU A 480 -10.63 -57.32 -18.00
C LEU A 480 -10.22 -57.51 -16.52
N ASP A 481 -9.39 -56.60 -16.00
CA ASP A 481 -8.83 -56.67 -14.65
C ASP A 481 -9.47 -55.64 -13.69
N THR A 482 -10.40 -54.82 -14.19
CA THR A 482 -11.08 -53.80 -13.37
C THR A 482 -12.05 -54.49 -12.43
N THR A 483 -11.79 -54.42 -11.13
CA THR A 483 -12.69 -55.04 -10.13
C THR A 483 -13.92 -54.18 -9.88
N TRP A 484 -14.92 -54.78 -9.27
CA TRP A 484 -16.14 -54.08 -8.87
C TRP A 484 -15.83 -52.94 -7.91
N GLU A 485 -14.95 -53.18 -6.92
CA GLU A 485 -14.55 -52.21 -5.90
C GLU A 485 -13.79 -51.03 -6.50
N ASP A 486 -12.94 -51.27 -7.50
CA ASP A 486 -12.25 -50.21 -8.23
C ASP A 486 -13.23 -49.31 -8.98
N PHE A 487 -14.22 -49.93 -9.63
CA PHE A 487 -15.27 -49.21 -10.35
C PHE A 487 -16.15 -48.40 -9.38
N ASP A 488 -16.63 -49.02 -8.29
CA ASP A 488 -17.44 -48.37 -7.27
C ASP A 488 -16.72 -47.17 -6.64
N ARG A 489 -15.41 -47.31 -6.37
CA ARG A 489 -14.60 -46.20 -5.86
C ARG A 489 -14.58 -45.01 -6.83
N LEU A 490 -14.39 -45.27 -8.14
CA LEU A 490 -14.42 -44.23 -9.16
C LEU A 490 -15.79 -43.55 -9.24
N ILE A 491 -16.88 -44.32 -9.21
CA ILE A 491 -18.25 -43.79 -9.22
C ILE A 491 -18.53 -42.93 -7.99
N ASN A 492 -18.21 -43.44 -6.80
CA ASN A 492 -18.51 -42.76 -5.54
C ASN A 492 -17.75 -41.43 -5.43
N VAL A 493 -16.47 -41.38 -5.81
CA VAL A 493 -15.69 -40.13 -5.74
C VAL A 493 -16.02 -39.21 -6.92
N ASN A 494 -15.84 -39.66 -8.16
CA ASN A 494 -15.85 -38.78 -9.33
C ASN A 494 -17.26 -38.34 -9.73
N ILE A 495 -18.27 -39.17 -9.50
CA ILE A 495 -19.66 -38.87 -9.89
C ILE A 495 -20.46 -38.40 -8.68
N LYS A 496 -20.66 -39.27 -7.67
CA LYS A 496 -21.50 -38.92 -6.53
C LYS A 496 -20.91 -37.77 -5.73
N GLY A 497 -19.60 -37.81 -5.45
CA GLY A 497 -18.91 -36.73 -4.74
C GLY A 497 -19.04 -35.38 -5.43
N ALA A 498 -18.83 -35.33 -6.75
CA ALA A 498 -19.02 -34.10 -7.53
C ALA A 498 -20.48 -33.62 -7.51
N TYR A 499 -21.43 -34.52 -7.76
CA TYR A 499 -22.86 -34.21 -7.85
C TYR A 499 -23.43 -33.69 -6.52
N PHE A 500 -23.16 -34.38 -5.41
CA PHE A 500 -23.70 -33.98 -4.10
C PHE A 500 -22.99 -32.74 -3.55
N THR A 501 -21.68 -32.55 -3.82
CA THR A 501 -21.02 -31.28 -3.52
C THR A 501 -21.70 -30.12 -4.24
N MET A 502 -21.92 -30.26 -5.56
CA MET A 502 -22.64 -29.27 -6.37
C MET A 502 -24.04 -29.00 -5.81
N GLN A 503 -24.78 -30.05 -5.44
CA GLN A 503 -26.13 -29.90 -4.89
C GLN A 503 -26.14 -29.12 -3.56
N HIS A 504 -25.23 -29.42 -2.64
CA HIS A 504 -25.11 -28.69 -1.38
C HIS A 504 -24.70 -27.23 -1.61
N ALA A 505 -23.74 -26.98 -2.50
CA ALA A 505 -23.33 -25.64 -2.88
C ALA A 505 -24.50 -24.85 -3.50
N ALA A 506 -25.23 -25.44 -4.44
CA ALA A 506 -26.40 -24.83 -5.07
C ALA A 506 -27.48 -24.47 -4.03
N LYS A 507 -27.81 -25.38 -3.11
CA LYS A 507 -28.76 -25.11 -2.01
C LYS A 507 -28.32 -23.90 -1.17
N MET A 508 -27.02 -23.77 -0.89
CA MET A 508 -26.47 -22.65 -0.13
C MET A 508 -26.48 -21.34 -0.95
N MET A 509 -26.13 -21.38 -2.23
CA MET A 509 -26.21 -20.25 -3.16
C MET A 509 -27.65 -19.74 -3.32
N VAL A 510 -28.63 -20.63 -3.38
CA VAL A 510 -30.06 -20.26 -3.40
C VAL A 510 -30.46 -19.61 -2.07
N LYS A 511 -30.04 -20.21 -0.95
CA LYS A 511 -30.35 -19.70 0.40
C LYS A 511 -29.77 -18.30 0.64
N ASN A 512 -28.53 -18.06 0.24
CA ASN A 512 -27.84 -16.78 0.41
C ASN A 512 -28.17 -15.75 -0.67
N LYS A 513 -28.90 -16.15 -1.73
CA LYS A 513 -29.33 -15.31 -2.85
C LYS A 513 -28.16 -14.64 -3.57
N THR A 514 -27.07 -15.38 -3.80
CA THR A 514 -25.95 -14.86 -4.57
C THR A 514 -26.41 -14.39 -5.96
N THR A 515 -25.92 -13.22 -6.39
CA THR A 515 -26.11 -12.72 -7.76
C THR A 515 -24.95 -13.09 -8.67
N LYS A 516 -23.98 -13.86 -8.16
CA LYS A 516 -22.68 -14.15 -8.80
C LYS A 516 -22.36 -15.65 -8.81
N GLY A 517 -23.41 -16.49 -8.73
CA GLY A 517 -23.31 -17.94 -8.61
C GLY A 517 -22.61 -18.61 -9.80
N SER A 518 -21.56 -19.38 -9.52
CA SER A 518 -20.81 -20.15 -10.52
C SER A 518 -20.35 -21.50 -9.98
N ILE A 519 -20.75 -22.57 -10.64
CA ILE A 519 -20.29 -23.94 -10.36
C ILE A 519 -19.42 -24.41 -11.53
N ILE A 520 -18.21 -24.87 -11.20
CA ILE A 520 -17.19 -25.28 -12.17
C ILE A 520 -16.85 -26.75 -11.91
N LEU A 521 -17.43 -27.64 -12.71
CA LEU A 521 -17.18 -29.07 -12.61
C LEU A 521 -15.87 -29.44 -13.30
N VAL A 522 -15.11 -30.37 -12.72
CA VAL A 522 -13.81 -30.80 -13.28
C VAL A 522 -13.96 -32.14 -14.00
N ALA A 523 -14.14 -32.07 -15.32
CA ALA A 523 -14.19 -33.22 -16.21
C ALA A 523 -12.75 -33.67 -16.58
N SER A 524 -12.49 -33.98 -17.85
CA SER A 524 -11.18 -34.35 -18.40
C SER A 524 -11.29 -34.53 -19.91
N ILE A 525 -10.21 -34.35 -20.67
CA ILE A 525 -10.17 -34.80 -22.07
C ILE A 525 -10.49 -36.30 -22.23
N ALA A 526 -10.30 -37.10 -21.19
CA ALA A 526 -10.67 -38.52 -21.14
C ALA A 526 -12.19 -38.75 -21.31
N ALA A 527 -13.02 -37.72 -21.09
CA ALA A 527 -14.45 -37.73 -21.39
C ALA A 527 -14.76 -37.69 -22.90
N SER A 528 -13.83 -37.18 -23.70
CA SER A 528 -14.03 -36.90 -25.12
C SER A 528 -13.19 -37.82 -26.02
N ARG A 529 -12.11 -38.41 -25.48
CA ARG A 529 -11.16 -39.21 -26.25
C ARG A 529 -10.48 -40.24 -25.35
N ALA A 530 -10.20 -41.42 -25.90
CA ALA A 530 -9.37 -42.40 -25.22
C ALA A 530 -7.94 -41.88 -25.02
N VAL A 531 -7.35 -42.13 -23.85
CA VAL A 531 -5.96 -41.77 -23.58
C VAL A 531 -5.04 -42.88 -24.10
N ARG A 532 -4.21 -42.56 -25.09
CA ARG A 532 -3.31 -43.54 -25.69
C ARG A 532 -2.32 -44.06 -24.65
N GLY A 533 -2.14 -45.39 -24.61
CA GLY A 533 -1.22 -46.05 -23.68
C GLY A 533 -1.70 -46.12 -22.22
N GLN A 534 -2.83 -45.52 -21.85
CA GLN A 534 -3.39 -45.59 -20.50
C GLN A 534 -4.70 -46.39 -20.48
N TYR A 535 -4.75 -47.43 -19.64
CA TYR A 535 -5.95 -48.23 -19.44
C TYR A 535 -6.85 -47.56 -18.40
N SER A 536 -7.88 -46.85 -18.85
CA SER A 536 -8.67 -45.97 -17.99
C SER A 536 -10.15 -45.93 -18.35
N SER A 537 -10.72 -47.00 -18.92
CA SER A 537 -12.11 -47.05 -19.40
C SER A 537 -13.13 -46.62 -18.35
N ALA A 538 -13.00 -47.12 -17.11
CA ALA A 538 -13.86 -46.75 -16.00
C ALA A 538 -13.73 -45.26 -15.63
N TYR A 539 -12.49 -44.73 -15.56
CA TYR A 539 -12.24 -43.31 -15.32
C TYR A 539 -12.82 -42.42 -16.43
N CYS A 540 -12.61 -42.79 -17.70
CA CYS A 540 -13.18 -42.10 -18.86
C CYS A 540 -14.70 -42.03 -18.76
N ALA A 541 -15.36 -43.15 -18.41
CA ALA A 541 -16.80 -43.18 -18.19
C ALA A 541 -17.24 -42.20 -17.08
N THR A 542 -16.53 -42.16 -15.94
CA THR A 542 -16.86 -41.22 -14.85
C THR A 542 -16.69 -39.76 -15.24
N LYS A 543 -15.63 -39.40 -15.99
CA LYS A 543 -15.42 -38.03 -16.46
C LYS A 543 -16.40 -37.66 -17.59
N GLY A 544 -16.82 -38.63 -18.40
CA GLY A 544 -17.96 -38.52 -19.31
C GLY A 544 -19.25 -38.15 -18.58
N ALA A 545 -19.54 -38.80 -17.45
CA ALA A 545 -20.69 -38.48 -16.62
C ALA A 545 -20.62 -37.05 -16.04
N VAL A 546 -19.46 -36.62 -15.53
CA VAL A 546 -19.25 -35.24 -15.03
C VAL A 546 -19.47 -34.21 -16.13
N ARG A 547 -18.97 -34.47 -17.36
CA ARG A 547 -19.20 -33.59 -18.50
C ARG A 547 -20.68 -33.56 -18.90
N ALA A 548 -21.33 -34.71 -18.94
CA ALA A 548 -22.73 -34.85 -19.36
C ALA A 548 -23.72 -34.20 -18.37
N MET A 549 -23.45 -34.20 -17.06
CA MET A 549 -24.33 -33.58 -16.07
C MET A 549 -24.28 -32.03 -16.07
N CYS A 550 -23.30 -31.42 -16.74
CA CYS A 550 -23.11 -29.97 -16.76
C CYS A 550 -24.32 -29.22 -17.36
N ALA A 551 -24.71 -29.55 -18.61
CA ALA A 551 -25.78 -28.84 -19.30
C ALA A 551 -27.17 -29.01 -18.63
N PRO A 552 -27.59 -30.22 -18.19
CA PRO A 552 -28.83 -30.36 -17.42
C PRO A 552 -28.81 -29.57 -16.10
N SER A 553 -27.71 -29.62 -15.35
CA SER A 553 -27.59 -28.85 -14.09
C SER A 553 -27.62 -27.34 -14.33
N ALA A 554 -27.04 -26.88 -15.43
CA ALA A 554 -27.10 -25.47 -15.85
C ALA A 554 -28.54 -25.02 -16.11
N VAL A 555 -29.37 -25.87 -16.74
CA VAL A 555 -30.78 -25.59 -17.00
C VAL A 555 -31.56 -25.51 -15.67
N GLU A 556 -31.36 -26.48 -14.79
CA GLU A 556 -32.05 -26.54 -13.49
C GLU A 556 -31.69 -25.37 -12.57
N LEU A 557 -30.46 -24.86 -12.66
CA LEU A 557 -29.97 -23.79 -11.78
C LEU A 557 -30.08 -22.37 -12.37
N ALA A 558 -30.46 -22.24 -13.64
CA ALA A 558 -30.57 -20.96 -14.33
C ALA A 558 -31.62 -20.03 -13.69
N GLU A 559 -32.73 -20.56 -13.17
CA GLU A 559 -33.77 -19.75 -12.51
C GLU A 559 -33.27 -19.02 -11.25
N TYR A 560 -32.18 -19.53 -10.64
CA TYR A 560 -31.53 -18.93 -9.47
C TYR A 560 -30.34 -18.04 -9.84
N GLY A 561 -30.08 -17.83 -11.14
CA GLY A 561 -28.93 -17.04 -11.60
C GLY A 561 -27.57 -17.73 -11.38
N ILE A 562 -27.55 -19.05 -11.20
CA ILE A 562 -26.32 -19.83 -10.99
C ILE A 562 -25.90 -20.45 -12.33
N ARG A 563 -24.64 -20.20 -12.73
CA ARG A 563 -24.06 -20.80 -13.93
C ARG A 563 -23.37 -22.11 -13.60
N VAL A 564 -23.43 -23.08 -14.50
CA VAL A 564 -22.72 -24.36 -14.35
C VAL A 564 -21.91 -24.61 -15.61
N ASN A 565 -20.60 -24.77 -15.50
CA ASN A 565 -19.71 -25.08 -16.63
C ASN A 565 -18.71 -26.18 -16.23
N THR A 566 -18.03 -26.78 -17.22
CA THR A 566 -16.94 -27.72 -16.97
C THR A 566 -15.60 -27.20 -17.45
N ILE A 567 -14.54 -27.60 -16.74
CA ILE A 567 -13.17 -27.58 -17.25
C ILE A 567 -12.78 -29.03 -17.53
N SER A 568 -12.20 -29.29 -18.71
CA SER A 568 -11.66 -30.58 -19.14
C SER A 568 -10.14 -30.47 -19.29
N PRO A 569 -9.36 -30.78 -18.22
CA PRO A 569 -7.90 -30.75 -18.31
C PRO A 569 -7.34 -31.84 -19.22
N GLY A 570 -6.25 -31.52 -19.90
CA GLY A 570 -5.41 -32.46 -20.65
C GLY A 570 -4.46 -33.28 -19.76
N TYR A 571 -3.30 -33.62 -20.29
CA TYR A 571 -2.24 -34.26 -19.52
C TYR A 571 -1.58 -33.22 -18.59
N ILE A 572 -1.96 -33.22 -17.30
CA ILE A 572 -1.44 -32.30 -16.28
C ILE A 572 -0.59 -33.06 -15.26
N LYS A 573 0.62 -32.56 -14.99
CA LYS A 573 1.54 -33.13 -14.00
C LYS A 573 1.02 -32.88 -12.58
N THR A 574 0.44 -33.92 -11.99
CA THR A 574 -0.12 -33.94 -10.62
C THR A 574 0.24 -35.24 -9.92
N GLU A 575 -0.08 -35.33 -8.62
CA GLU A 575 0.03 -36.55 -7.82
C GLU A 575 -0.81 -37.70 -8.40
N MET A 576 -1.93 -37.39 -9.08
CA MET A 576 -2.75 -38.38 -9.78
C MET A 576 -2.01 -39.01 -10.96
N THR A 577 -1.16 -38.23 -11.65
CA THR A 577 -0.39 -38.70 -12.81
C THR A 577 1.01 -39.21 -12.48
N ALA A 578 1.54 -38.86 -11.31
CA ALA A 578 2.88 -39.22 -10.86
C ALA A 578 3.17 -40.74 -10.92
N PRO A 579 2.21 -41.66 -10.70
CA PRO A 579 2.42 -43.10 -10.85
C PRO A 579 2.66 -43.59 -12.30
N PHE A 580 2.54 -42.72 -13.32
CA PHE A 580 2.65 -43.09 -14.73
C PHE A 580 3.84 -42.44 -15.46
N PRO A 581 5.08 -42.49 -14.92
CA PRO A 581 6.22 -41.81 -15.54
C PRO A 581 6.56 -42.34 -16.94
N HIS A 582 6.24 -43.61 -17.21
CA HIS A 582 6.43 -44.26 -18.50
C HIS A 582 5.52 -43.71 -19.62
N LEU A 583 4.44 -42.97 -19.29
CA LEU A 583 3.53 -42.38 -20.26
C LEU A 583 3.86 -40.92 -20.60
N ILE A 584 4.71 -40.26 -19.80
CA ILE A 584 5.00 -38.82 -19.92
C ILE A 584 5.47 -38.43 -21.31
N GLU A 585 6.41 -39.18 -21.91
CA GLU A 585 6.94 -38.83 -23.22
C GLU A 585 5.90 -39.05 -24.34
N SER A 586 5.08 -40.10 -24.23
CA SER A 586 3.96 -40.33 -25.15
C SER A 586 2.94 -39.19 -25.07
N TRP A 587 2.54 -38.83 -23.85
CA TRP A 587 1.62 -37.73 -23.62
C TRP A 587 2.17 -36.41 -24.16
N LYS A 588 3.46 -36.12 -23.94
CA LYS A 588 4.10 -34.92 -24.47
C LYS A 588 4.04 -34.86 -25.99
N SER A 589 4.25 -35.99 -26.68
CA SER A 589 4.16 -36.07 -28.14
C SER A 589 2.74 -35.91 -28.68
N GLU A 590 1.72 -36.16 -27.85
CA GLU A 590 0.31 -35.94 -28.17
C GLU A 590 -0.20 -34.54 -27.84
N VAL A 591 0.60 -33.67 -27.23
CA VAL A 591 0.21 -32.29 -26.97
C VAL A 591 0.75 -31.43 -28.10
N ILE A 592 -0.09 -30.67 -28.81
CA ILE A 592 0.34 -29.79 -29.91
C ILE A 592 1.41 -28.79 -29.41
N ASN A 593 1.27 -28.32 -28.17
CA ASN A 593 2.23 -27.45 -27.49
C ASN A 593 3.51 -28.17 -27.01
N ASN A 594 3.71 -29.45 -27.33
CA ASN A 594 4.92 -30.25 -27.04
C ASN A 594 5.37 -30.26 -25.57
N ARG A 595 4.43 -30.13 -24.62
CA ARG A 595 4.71 -30.19 -23.19
C ARG A 595 3.54 -30.78 -22.41
N ILE A 596 3.84 -31.37 -21.26
CA ILE A 596 2.83 -31.69 -20.26
C ILE A 596 2.38 -30.39 -19.59
N GLY A 597 1.08 -30.27 -19.31
CA GLY A 597 0.54 -29.16 -18.55
C GLY A 597 0.98 -29.21 -17.09
N MET A 598 1.07 -28.07 -16.45
CA MET A 598 1.23 -27.91 -15.01
C MET A 598 -0.12 -27.53 -14.40
N PRO A 599 -0.34 -27.78 -13.10
CA PRO A 599 -1.56 -27.33 -12.42
C PRO A 599 -1.84 -25.84 -12.63
N ASP A 600 -0.82 -25.02 -12.82
CA ASP A 600 -0.97 -23.58 -13.06
C ASP A 600 -1.66 -23.25 -14.38
N ASP A 601 -1.59 -24.14 -15.38
CA ASP A 601 -2.19 -23.91 -16.69
C ASP A 601 -3.73 -23.90 -16.66
N ILE A 602 -4.35 -24.45 -15.61
CA ILE A 602 -5.82 -24.47 -15.47
C ILE A 602 -6.38 -23.29 -14.67
N ARG A 603 -5.53 -22.48 -14.02
CA ARG A 603 -5.95 -21.36 -13.17
C ARG A 603 -6.78 -20.33 -13.92
N GLY A 604 -6.28 -19.91 -15.09
CA GLY A 604 -6.93 -18.87 -15.91
C GLY A 604 -8.34 -19.25 -16.34
N ALA A 605 -8.56 -20.51 -16.74
CA ALA A 605 -9.88 -21.01 -17.10
C ALA A 605 -10.83 -21.01 -15.89
N CYS A 606 -10.34 -21.37 -14.69
CA CYS A 606 -11.14 -21.34 -13.47
C CYS A 606 -11.54 -19.91 -13.09
N ILE A 607 -10.61 -18.94 -13.13
CA ILE A 607 -10.89 -17.52 -12.87
C ILE A 607 -11.91 -16.97 -13.89
N PHE A 608 -11.71 -17.26 -15.17
CA PHE A 608 -12.64 -16.84 -16.23
C PHE A 608 -14.06 -17.37 -15.97
N LEU A 609 -14.19 -18.66 -15.67
CA LEU A 609 -15.49 -19.29 -15.38
C LEU A 609 -16.12 -18.77 -14.09
N ALA A 610 -15.33 -18.42 -13.07
CA ALA A 610 -15.82 -17.92 -11.78
C ALA A 610 -16.25 -16.44 -11.80
N SER A 611 -15.67 -15.64 -12.70
CA SER A 611 -15.84 -14.19 -12.76
C SER A 611 -16.98 -13.76 -13.70
N ASP A 612 -17.25 -12.45 -13.73
CA ASP A 612 -18.25 -11.88 -14.64
C ASP A 612 -17.80 -11.89 -16.11
N ALA A 613 -16.51 -12.17 -16.35
CA ALA A 613 -15.96 -12.37 -17.67
C ALA A 613 -16.66 -13.49 -18.48
N SER A 614 -17.27 -14.46 -17.79
CA SER A 614 -18.06 -15.54 -18.40
C SER A 614 -19.56 -15.46 -18.05
N SER A 615 -20.07 -14.26 -17.71
CA SER A 615 -21.46 -14.06 -17.29
C SER A 615 -22.51 -14.57 -18.28
N TYR A 616 -22.19 -14.60 -19.58
CA TYR A 616 -23.06 -15.14 -20.63
C TYR A 616 -22.76 -16.60 -21.00
N MET A 617 -22.04 -17.34 -20.15
CA MET A 617 -21.62 -18.71 -20.40
C MET A 617 -22.10 -19.66 -19.30
N THR A 618 -22.95 -20.62 -19.68
CA THR A 618 -23.46 -21.70 -18.84
C THR A 618 -23.70 -22.96 -19.70
N GLY A 619 -23.59 -24.15 -19.11
CA GLY A 619 -23.75 -25.44 -19.79
C GLY A 619 -22.61 -25.81 -20.76
N ASN A 620 -21.46 -25.12 -20.69
CA ASN A 620 -20.36 -25.30 -21.64
C ASN A 620 -19.15 -26.03 -21.02
N ASP A 621 -18.29 -26.56 -21.89
CA ASP A 621 -17.05 -27.25 -21.52
C ASP A 621 -15.83 -26.52 -22.09
N ILE A 622 -14.86 -26.19 -21.23
CA ILE A 622 -13.56 -25.62 -21.64
C ILE A 622 -12.50 -26.72 -21.59
N ALA A 623 -11.99 -27.13 -22.74
CA ALA A 623 -10.80 -27.97 -22.81
C ALA A 623 -9.53 -27.13 -22.56
N VAL A 624 -8.77 -27.50 -21.52
CA VAL A 624 -7.45 -26.90 -21.22
C VAL A 624 -6.41 -28.01 -21.36
N ASP A 625 -6.05 -28.29 -22.61
CA ASP A 625 -5.37 -29.54 -22.95
C ASP A 625 -4.12 -29.39 -23.83
N GLY A 626 -3.73 -28.15 -24.16
CA GLY A 626 -2.60 -27.90 -25.04
C GLY A 626 -2.80 -28.41 -26.48
N GLY A 627 -4.05 -28.56 -26.92
CA GLY A 627 -4.42 -28.95 -28.28
C GLY A 627 -4.62 -30.45 -28.48
N VAL A 628 -4.61 -31.25 -27.42
CA VAL A 628 -4.73 -32.71 -27.50
C VAL A 628 -6.00 -33.17 -28.23
N LEU A 629 -7.13 -32.50 -28.05
CA LEU A 629 -8.39 -32.82 -28.73
C LEU A 629 -8.45 -32.32 -30.20
N ASN A 630 -7.46 -31.57 -30.68
CA ASN A 630 -7.48 -30.87 -31.97
C ASN A 630 -6.44 -31.39 -32.98
N TRP A 631 -5.95 -32.62 -32.79
CA TRP A 631 -5.08 -33.31 -33.76
C TRP A 631 -5.79 -33.76 -35.02
#